data_AF-A0A966DNV3-F1
#
_entry.id   AF-A0A966DNV3-F1
#
_cell.length_a   1.000
_cell.length_b   1.000
_cell.length_c   1.000
_cell.angle_alpha   90.00
_cell.angle_beta   90.00
_cell.angle_gamma   90.00
#
_symmetry.space_group_name_H-M   'P 1'
#
loop_
_entity.id
_entity.type
_entity.pdbx_description
1 polymer ?
#
loop_
_entity_poly.entity_id
_entity_poly.type
_entity_poly.pdbx_seq_one_letter_code
_entity_poly.pdbx_strand_id
1 'polypeptide(L)'
;SVFRRFDFGRDAPEAFDALLREAAASGKPVLIDFGAHWCKVCKLMDATTLRDPAVVEKLEEYFPIQILADEPNKPPARDALAPFAVQGYPTFLIYPAIPIDSSESTDSN
;
A
#
# COMPACT_ATOMS: atom_id res chain seq x y z
N SER A 1 -6.55 12.79 1.18
CA SER A 1 -6.74 11.37 0.85
C SER A 1 -6.58 10.59 2.13
N VAL A 2 -7.38 9.53 2.36
CA VAL A 2 -7.23 8.64 3.53
C VAL A 2 -6.05 7.67 3.38
N PHE A 3 -5.50 7.56 2.17
CA PHE A 3 -4.37 6.70 1.86
C PHE A 3 -3.07 7.23 2.47
N ARG A 4 -2.31 6.31 3.09
CA ARG A 4 -0.89 6.51 3.38
C ARG A 4 -0.12 6.28 2.10
N ARG A 5 0.69 7.25 1.69
CA ARG A 5 1.37 7.22 0.39
C ARG A 5 2.84 6.92 0.56
N PHE A 6 3.36 6.02 -0.26
CA PHE A 6 4.78 5.74 -0.43
C PHE A 6 5.14 5.89 -1.91
N ASP A 7 6.27 6.53 -2.20
CA ASP A 7 6.73 6.87 -3.54
C ASP A 7 8.19 6.45 -3.73
N PHE A 8 8.41 5.42 -4.55
CA PHE A 8 9.75 4.88 -4.82
C PHE A 8 10.70 5.89 -5.47
N GLY A 9 10.18 6.98 -6.06
CA GLY A 9 11.00 8.05 -6.65
C GLY A 9 11.37 9.16 -5.67
N ARG A 10 10.84 9.14 -4.44
CA ARG A 10 11.01 10.24 -3.46
C ARG A 10 11.38 9.78 -2.06
N ASP A 11 10.86 8.64 -1.64
CA ASP A 11 11.01 8.15 -0.27
C ASP A 11 12.22 7.22 -0.15
N ALA A 12 12.80 7.17 1.05
CA ALA A 12 13.89 6.25 1.36
C ALA A 12 13.38 4.79 1.27
N PRO A 13 14.15 3.84 0.70
CA PRO A 13 13.70 2.46 0.54
C PRO A 13 13.22 1.79 1.83
N GLU A 14 13.86 2.09 2.97
CA GLU A 14 13.53 1.52 4.28
C GLU A 14 12.15 1.95 4.79
N ALA A 15 11.61 3.07 4.28
CA ALA A 15 10.28 3.54 4.64
C ALA A 15 9.17 2.64 4.06
N PHE A 16 9.46 1.88 3.00
CA PHE A 16 8.53 0.88 2.46
C PHE A 16 8.24 -0.21 3.48
N ASP A 17 9.29 -0.84 4.02
CA ASP A 17 9.17 -1.90 5.01
C ASP A 17 8.55 -1.38 6.32
N ALA A 18 8.87 -0.13 6.69
CA ALA A 18 8.26 0.52 7.85
C ALA A 18 6.74 0.67 7.67
N LEU A 19 6.29 1.07 6.48
CA LEU A 19 4.86 1.20 6.18
C LEU A 19 4.14 -0.15 6.21
N LEU A 20 4.76 -1.21 5.68
CA LEU A 20 4.19 -2.56 5.75
C LEU A 20 4.09 -3.07 7.18
N ARG A 21 5.09 -2.77 8.04
CA ARG A 21 5.03 -3.07 9.48
C ARG A 21 3.93 -2.29 10.20
N GLU A 22 3.74 -1.01 9.89
CA GLU A 22 2.64 -0.21 10.44
C GLU A 22 1.28 -0.83 10.05
N ALA A 23 1.13 -1.25 8.79
CA ALA A 23 -0.08 -1.90 8.30
C ALA A 23 -0.37 -3.22 9.02
N ALA A 24 0.66 -4.05 9.23
CA ALA A 24 0.54 -5.29 9.96
C ALA A 24 0.14 -5.06 11.43
N ALA A 25 0.74 -4.07 12.09
CA ALA A 25 0.44 -3.72 13.47
C ALA A 25 -0.93 -3.04 13.65
N SER A 26 -1.55 -2.55 12.58
CA SER A 26 -2.82 -1.83 12.67
C SER A 26 -4.01 -2.73 13.01
N GLY A 27 -3.88 -4.06 12.85
CA GLY A 27 -4.98 -5.02 13.06
C GLY A 27 -6.16 -4.83 12.10
N LYS A 28 -5.98 -4.10 10.99
CA LYS A 28 -7.02 -3.86 9.99
C LYS A 28 -6.69 -4.63 8.71
N PRO A 29 -7.70 -4.98 7.89
CA PRO A 29 -7.44 -5.40 6.51
C PRO A 29 -6.67 -4.32 5.76
N VAL A 30 -5.69 -4.72 4.96
CA VAL A 30 -4.82 -3.79 4.22
C VAL A 30 -5.31 -3.69 2.79
N LEU A 31 -5.59 -2.48 2.33
CA LEU A 31 -5.87 -2.20 0.92
C LEU A 31 -4.66 -1.47 0.33
N ILE A 32 -4.12 -2.00 -0.77
CA ILE A 32 -2.95 -1.42 -1.44
C ILE A 32 -3.34 -1.01 -2.86
N ASP A 33 -3.21 0.27 -3.18
CA ASP A 33 -3.33 0.86 -4.52
C ASP A 33 -1.94 1.05 -5.14
N PHE A 34 -1.63 0.29 -6.18
CA PHE A 34 -0.39 0.43 -6.94
C PHE A 34 -0.61 1.34 -8.16
N GLY A 35 0.19 2.39 -8.26
CA GLY A 35 0.10 3.36 -9.35
C GLY A 35 1.43 4.00 -9.74
N ALA A 36 1.33 5.05 -10.55
CA ALA A 36 2.44 5.87 -11.01
C ALA A 36 1.96 7.29 -11.34
N HIS A 37 2.83 8.29 -11.33
CA HIS A 37 2.48 9.68 -11.67
C HIS A 37 2.05 9.84 -13.11
N TRP A 38 2.63 9.06 -14.03
CA TRP A 38 2.27 9.09 -15.45
C TRP A 38 0.95 8.35 -15.74
N CYS A 39 0.45 7.53 -14.81
CA CYS A 39 -0.77 6.75 -14.99
C CYS A 39 -2.02 7.66 -15.01
N LYS A 40 -2.62 7.82 -16.19
CA LYS A 40 -3.82 8.67 -16.37
C LYS A 40 -5.05 8.13 -15.62
N VAL A 41 -5.26 6.82 -15.63
CA VAL A 41 -6.41 6.19 -14.96
C VAL A 41 -6.27 6.27 -13.44
N CYS A 42 -5.06 6.14 -12.89
CA CYS A 42 -4.80 6.32 -11.47
C CYS A 42 -5.19 7.74 -11.02
N LYS A 43 -4.76 8.76 -11.77
CA LYS A 43 -5.14 10.16 -11.50
C LYS A 43 -6.65 10.41 -11.62
N LEU A 44 -7.34 9.71 -12.53
CA LEU A 44 -8.79 9.78 -12.63
C LEU A 44 -9.44 9.20 -11.37
N MET A 45 -9.02 8.00 -10.93
CA MET A 45 -9.50 7.36 -9.70
C MET A 45 -9.26 8.23 -8.45
N ASP A 46 -8.07 8.84 -8.33
CA ASP A 46 -7.71 9.78 -7.26
C ASP A 46 -8.59 11.04 -7.23
N ALA A 47 -9.12 11.46 -8.39
CA ALA A 47 -9.95 12.64 -8.53
C ALA A 47 -11.45 12.34 -8.43
N THR A 48 -11.87 11.09 -8.65
CA THR A 48 -13.26 10.65 -8.64
C THR A 48 -13.51 9.62 -7.55
N THR A 49 -13.34 8.33 -7.85
CA THR A 49 -13.74 7.19 -7.02
C THR A 49 -13.17 7.24 -5.61
N LEU A 50 -11.87 7.57 -5.45
CA LEU A 50 -11.20 7.60 -4.15
C LEU A 50 -11.48 8.88 -3.34
N ARG A 51 -12.30 9.79 -3.87
CA ARG A 51 -12.84 10.98 -3.18
C ARG A 51 -14.35 10.89 -2.93
N ASP A 52 -15.03 9.91 -3.52
CA ASP A 52 -16.45 9.71 -3.25
C ASP A 52 -16.65 9.44 -1.76
N PRO A 53 -17.52 10.21 -1.06
CA PRO A 53 -17.70 10.07 0.38
C PRO A 53 -18.06 8.64 0.82
N ALA A 54 -18.86 7.91 0.04
CA ALA A 54 -19.25 6.54 0.39
C ALA A 54 -18.07 5.57 0.28
N VAL A 55 -17.16 5.82 -0.67
CA VAL A 55 -15.90 5.05 -0.79
C VAL A 55 -14.96 5.39 0.35
N VAL A 56 -14.81 6.69 0.67
CA VAL A 56 -13.96 7.15 1.77
C VAL A 56 -14.41 6.56 3.10
N GLU A 57 -15.72 6.58 3.39
CA GLU A 57 -16.28 5.97 4.61
C GLU A 57 -15.93 4.48 4.68
N LYS A 58 -16.07 3.74 3.58
CA LYS A 58 -15.70 2.32 3.53
C LYS A 58 -14.20 2.08 3.74
N LEU A 59 -13.34 2.98 3.27
CA LEU A 59 -11.89 2.86 3.43
C LEU A 59 -11.42 3.06 4.88
N GLU A 60 -12.23 3.65 5.76
CA GLU A 60 -11.90 3.79 7.19
C GLU A 60 -11.83 2.44 7.93
N GLU A 61 -12.52 1.43 7.40
CA GLU A 61 -12.49 0.04 7.88
C GLU A 61 -11.14 -0.65 7.55
N TYR A 62 -10.35 -0.07 6.65
CA TYR A 62 -9.08 -0.62 6.16
C TYR A 62 -7.87 0.17 6.68
N PHE A 63 -6.68 -0.37 6.42
CA PHE A 63 -5.43 0.37 6.37
C PHE A 63 -5.08 0.63 4.89
N PRO A 64 -5.51 1.78 4.31
CA PRO A 64 -5.28 2.07 2.90
C PRO A 64 -3.86 2.60 2.65
N ILE A 65 -3.15 1.94 1.75
CA ILE A 65 -1.81 2.31 1.27
C ILE A 65 -1.89 2.62 -0.23
N GLN A 66 -1.20 3.67 -0.66
CA GLN A 66 -0.95 3.95 -2.06
C GLN A 66 0.55 3.89 -2.34
N ILE A 67 0.96 3.06 -3.28
CA ILE A 67 2.34 2.88 -3.70
C ILE A 67 2.52 3.45 -5.09
N LEU A 68 3.46 4.38 -5.25
CA LEU A 68 3.86 4.87 -6.55
C LEU A 68 5.19 4.27 -6.98
N ALA A 69 5.20 3.68 -8.17
CA ALA A 69 6.42 3.29 -8.85
C ALA A 69 6.35 3.74 -10.31
N ASP A 70 7.00 4.86 -10.63
CA ASP A 70 7.06 5.36 -12.00
C ASP A 70 7.92 4.45 -12.90
N GLU A 71 8.88 3.74 -12.31
CA GLU A 71 9.80 2.82 -13.00
C GLU A 71 9.77 1.42 -12.34
N PRO A 72 8.66 0.66 -12.45
CA PRO A 72 8.48 -0.60 -11.71
C PRO A 72 9.47 -1.70 -12.07
N ASN A 73 10.15 -1.60 -13.21
CA ASN A 73 11.13 -2.58 -13.67
C ASN A 73 12.56 -2.27 -13.18
N LYS A 74 12.76 -1.21 -12.40
CA LYS A 74 14.07 -0.84 -11.83
C LYS A 74 14.07 -1.00 -10.30
N PRO A 75 15.18 -1.45 -9.69
CA PRO A 75 15.37 -1.37 -8.24
C PRO A 75 15.31 0.10 -7.74
N PRO A 76 14.80 0.33 -6.52
CA PRO A 76 14.31 -0.67 -5.58
C PRO A 76 12.89 -1.17 -5.87
N ALA A 77 12.10 -0.46 -6.68
CA ALA A 77 10.70 -0.78 -6.93
C ALA A 77 10.50 -2.21 -7.47
N ARG A 78 11.30 -2.65 -8.44
CA ARG A 78 11.21 -4.01 -9.01
C ARG A 78 11.29 -5.09 -7.94
N ASP A 79 12.27 -4.97 -7.04
CA ASP A 79 12.58 -6.00 -6.08
C ASP A 79 11.55 -6.00 -4.95
N ALA A 80 11.15 -4.82 -4.49
CA ALA A 80 10.11 -4.65 -3.47
C ALA A 80 8.71 -5.06 -3.95
N LEU A 81 8.40 -4.86 -5.24
CA LEU A 81 7.08 -5.14 -5.82
C LEU A 81 6.93 -6.56 -6.37
N ALA A 82 8.02 -7.31 -6.57
CA ALA A 82 7.99 -8.67 -7.10
C ALA A 82 7.02 -9.62 -6.37
N PRO A 83 6.93 -9.62 -5.01
CA PRO A 83 6.00 -10.50 -4.29
C PRO A 83 4.52 -10.22 -4.56
N PHE A 84 4.17 -9.00 -5.00
CA PHE A 84 2.79 -8.60 -5.26
C PHE A 84 2.30 -8.96 -6.67
N ALA A 85 3.22 -9.38 -7.57
CA ALA A 85 2.93 -9.75 -8.95
C ALA A 85 2.08 -8.72 -9.72
N VAL A 86 2.29 -7.42 -9.47
CA VAL A 86 1.57 -6.31 -10.12
C VAL A 86 1.98 -6.22 -11.60
N GLN A 87 1.02 -6.37 -12.50
CA GLN A 87 1.26 -6.38 -13.95
C GLN A 87 0.93 -5.04 -14.64
N GLY A 88 0.21 -4.14 -13.98
CA GLY A 88 -0.21 -2.88 -14.56
C GLY A 88 -0.85 -1.94 -13.55
N TYR A 89 -1.13 -0.72 -13.97
CA TYR A 89 -1.70 0.33 -13.12
C TYR A 89 -3.06 0.85 -13.62
N PRO A 90 -3.97 1.19 -12.69
CA PRO A 90 -3.90 0.88 -11.26
C PRO A 90 -4.10 -0.62 -11.01
N THR A 91 -3.53 -1.15 -9.93
CA THR A 91 -3.88 -2.46 -9.37
C THR A 91 -4.24 -2.28 -7.90
N PHE A 92 -5.37 -2.82 -7.47
CA PHE A 92 -5.76 -2.82 -6.06
C PHE A 92 -5.66 -4.23 -5.51
N LEU A 93 -4.97 -4.40 -4.38
CA LEU A 93 -4.92 -5.65 -3.63
C LEU A 93 -5.53 -5.45 -2.25
N ILE A 94 -6.25 -6.46 -1.76
CA ILE A 94 -6.79 -6.49 -0.40
C ILE A 94 -6.22 -7.71 0.30
N TYR A 95 -5.60 -7.48 1.44
CA TYR A 95 -5.14 -8.53 2.35
C TYR A 95 -6.01 -8.51 3.62
N PRO A 96 -6.37 -9.68 4.16
CA PRO A 96 -7.03 -9.74 5.46
C PRO A 96 -6.11 -9.14 6.54
N ALA A 97 -6.70 -8.75 7.67
CA ALA A 97 -5.90 -8.36 8.83
C ALA A 97 -4.96 -9.52 9.20
N ILE A 98 -3.69 -9.21 9.42
CA ILE A 98 -2.71 -10.19 9.88
C ILE A 98 -3.06 -10.51 11.34
N PRO A 99 -3.33 -11.78 11.68
CA PRO A 99 -3.48 -12.17 13.08
C PRO A 99 -2.15 -11.93 13.78
N ILE A 100 -2.10 -10.96 14.68
CA ILE A 100 -1.00 -10.79 15.62
C ILE A 100 -1.20 -11.86 16.69
N ASP A 101 -0.49 -12.99 16.55
CA ASP A 101 -0.38 -13.94 17.64
C ASP A 101 0.42 -13.28 18.76
N SER A 102 -0.26 -12.96 19.85
CA SER A 102 0.34 -12.41 21.07
C SER A 102 1.32 -13.38 21.76
N SER A 103 1.48 -14.61 21.27
CA SER A 103 2.38 -15.61 21.86
C SER A 103 3.86 -15.43 21.50
N GLU A 104 4.20 -14.63 20.48
CA GLU A 104 5.58 -14.45 20.03
C GLU A 104 6.18 -13.14 20.58
N SER A 105 6.17 -12.99 21.90
CA SER A 105 6.87 -11.90 22.63
C SER A 105 7.73 -12.37 23.80
N THR A 106 7.93 -13.68 23.96
CA THR A 106 8.89 -14.26 24.90
C THR A 106 9.64 -15.36 24.20
N ASP A 107 10.82 -15.04 23.67
CA ASP A 107 12.05 -15.80 23.89
C ASP A 107 13.22 -15.19 23.11
N SER A 108 13.95 -14.32 23.80
CA SER A 108 15.37 -14.05 23.55
C SER A 108 15.97 -13.63 24.88
N ASN A 109 16.27 -14.65 25.69
CA ASN A 109 17.23 -14.58 26.79
C ASN A 109 18.61 -14.92 26.24
#